data_AF-A0A0T6AWP4-F1
#
_entry.id   AF-A0A0T6AWP4-F1
#
_cell.length_a   1.000
_cell.length_b   1.000
_cell.length_c   1.000
_cell.angle_alpha   90.00
_cell.angle_beta   90.00
_cell.angle_gamma   90.00
#
_symmetry.space_group_name_H-M   'P 1'
#
loop_
_entity.id
_entity.type
_entity.pdbx_description
1 polymer ?
#
loop_
_entity_poly.entity_id
_entity_poly.type
_entity_poly.pdbx_seq_one_letter_code
_entity_poly.pdbx_strand_id
1 'polypeptide(L)'
;MGTKREIINFWMIKFYENGIIRDYTMFKKDARNLFEQLKTDKGIKFETVLAGINIYRYTRNTKKPIIQFDKLQLDSLLMSYQQLQEVQKKIKTKKHKSKSKEHRCNTCLISFSSQKDVNNHQNTDKKHYFKQLYFSNSNVLENASRDIFIEINKGSGWIREVLPLNSAMKTTSHILIRNTTRNIYRLDGITEINSYIESVAIVTKYLPIFLMPNAEVILEIVACIPEALTTLFVNVFSFTNTTNNSQLHLIKEIALQVTNETYKDLLPTSQYKKQVAKRNNINIRKCVKVGVPTPIFNYVIDLEKYSVPKSLENLLAHDLQLFDGITKGEHKYLEKIQGTLKINESGHYLNRNNYFHLLDLLIHMEEYQLSIDIRNYDTETKDLIKVKGYNDRFQLAVPELAERRPSLLPGDSVFVKGADTNTFQGVVRMISQDTVILEFNKQFSRSVYMSGINLDVT
;
A
#
# COMPACT_ATOMS: atom_id res chain seq x y z
N MET A 1 2.17 -11.52 -39.31
CA MET A 1 2.88 -10.25 -39.59
C MET A 1 2.50 -9.27 -38.49
N GLY A 2 3.50 -8.72 -37.78
CA GLY A 2 3.27 -7.78 -36.68
C GLY A 2 2.68 -6.45 -37.14
N THR A 3 2.20 -5.65 -36.20
CA THR A 3 1.69 -4.30 -36.50
C THR A 3 2.80 -3.43 -37.12
N LYS A 4 2.45 -2.39 -37.90
CA LYS A 4 3.45 -1.45 -38.48
C LYS A 4 4.43 -0.93 -37.43
N ARG A 5 3.95 -0.70 -36.20
CA ARG A 5 4.76 -0.25 -35.06
C ARG A 5 5.78 -1.29 -34.60
N GLU A 6 5.39 -2.56 -34.53
CA GLU A 6 6.29 -3.66 -34.18
C GLU A 6 7.42 -3.82 -35.18
N ILE A 7 7.12 -3.71 -36.48
CA ILE A 7 8.13 -3.76 -37.55
C ILE A 7 9.15 -2.63 -37.39
N ILE A 8 8.69 -1.41 -37.08
CA ILE A 8 9.56 -0.25 -36.89
C ILE A 8 10.42 -0.40 -35.63
N ASN A 9 9.82 -0.79 -34.52
CA ASN A 9 10.52 -1.02 -33.25
C ASN A 9 11.58 -2.12 -33.40
N PHE A 10 11.26 -3.21 -34.12
CA PHE A 10 12.20 -4.28 -34.42
C PHE A 10 13.45 -3.77 -35.14
N TRP A 11 13.27 -2.97 -36.19
CA TRP A 11 14.41 -2.41 -36.93
C TRP A 11 15.20 -1.38 -36.13
N MET A 12 14.54 -0.54 -35.34
CA MET A 12 15.20 0.40 -34.42
C MET A 12 16.11 -0.32 -33.42
N ILE A 13 15.62 -1.41 -32.83
CA ILE A 13 16.42 -2.27 -31.94
C ILE A 13 17.58 -2.89 -32.70
N LYS A 14 17.37 -3.41 -33.92
CA LYS A 14 18.46 -4.01 -34.72
C LYS A 14 19.55 -3.02 -35.10
N PHE A 15 19.19 -1.78 -35.43
CA PHE A 15 20.19 -0.74 -35.69
C PHE A 15 20.98 -0.39 -34.41
N TYR A 16 20.33 -0.39 -33.25
CA TYR A 16 21.02 -0.17 -31.97
C TYR A 16 21.94 -1.33 -31.59
N GLU A 17 21.47 -2.59 -31.65
CA GLU A 17 22.26 -3.78 -31.32
C GLU A 17 23.52 -3.94 -32.17
N ASN A 18 23.45 -3.56 -33.45
CA ASN A 18 24.58 -3.61 -34.37
C ASN A 18 25.45 -2.33 -34.32
N GLY A 19 25.21 -1.45 -33.34
CA GLY A 19 25.99 -0.24 -33.11
C GLY A 19 25.91 0.77 -34.25
N ILE A 20 24.85 0.73 -35.06
CA ILE A 20 24.58 1.69 -36.15
C ILE A 20 23.98 2.99 -35.60
N ILE A 21 23.25 2.90 -34.48
CA ILE A 21 22.81 4.07 -33.72
C ILE A 21 23.84 4.36 -32.62
N ARG A 22 24.48 5.54 -32.67
CA ARG A 22 25.43 6.02 -31.65
C ARG A 22 25.16 7.47 -31.34
N ASP A 23 25.21 7.83 -30.06
CA ASP A 23 24.95 9.19 -29.57
C ASP A 23 23.65 9.79 -30.13
N TYR A 24 22.59 8.97 -30.20
CA TYR A 24 21.30 9.35 -30.77
C TYR A 24 21.38 9.78 -32.24
N THR A 25 22.36 9.28 -32.99
CA THR A 25 22.52 9.53 -34.42
C THR A 25 22.76 8.26 -35.21
N MET A 26 22.43 8.30 -36.51
CA MET A 26 22.62 7.18 -37.43
C MET A 26 22.80 7.66 -38.87
N PHE A 27 23.75 7.09 -39.59
CA PHE A 27 23.89 7.31 -41.03
C PHE A 27 22.92 6.42 -41.81
N LYS A 28 22.17 7.03 -42.75
CA LYS A 28 21.20 6.31 -43.59
C LYS A 28 21.83 5.19 -44.41
N LYS A 29 23.06 5.41 -44.89
CA LYS A 29 23.77 4.43 -45.71
C LYS A 29 24.04 3.15 -44.93
N ASP A 30 24.52 3.29 -43.69
CA ASP A 30 24.84 2.16 -42.82
C ASP A 30 23.59 1.41 -42.38
N ALA A 31 22.52 2.16 -42.05
CA ALA A 31 21.22 1.60 -41.76
C ALA A 31 20.63 0.83 -42.95
N ARG A 32 20.76 1.37 -44.18
CA ARG A 32 20.30 0.71 -45.41
C ARG A 32 21.10 -0.56 -45.68
N ASN A 33 22.42 -0.55 -45.49
CA ASN A 33 23.27 -1.72 -45.67
C ASN A 33 22.88 -2.84 -44.70
N LEU A 34 22.70 -2.53 -43.41
CA LEU A 34 22.26 -3.53 -42.43
C LEU A 34 20.84 -4.03 -42.72
N PHE A 35 19.93 -3.15 -43.15
CA PHE A 35 18.58 -3.52 -43.54
C PHE A 35 18.58 -4.53 -44.69
N GLU A 36 19.36 -4.27 -45.73
CA GLU A 36 19.49 -5.16 -46.88
C GLU A 36 20.13 -6.51 -46.53
N GLN A 37 21.02 -6.55 -45.54
CA GLN A 37 21.64 -7.79 -45.04
C GLN A 37 20.68 -8.64 -44.19
N LEU A 38 19.86 -8.01 -43.35
CA LEU A 38 19.02 -8.71 -42.37
C LEU A 38 17.58 -8.93 -42.82
N LYS A 39 17.14 -8.31 -43.93
CA LYS A 39 15.76 -8.46 -44.40
C LYS A 39 15.53 -9.90 -44.89
N THR A 40 14.57 -10.58 -44.27
CA THR A 40 14.13 -11.94 -44.65
C THR A 40 12.85 -11.91 -45.48
N ASP A 41 12.10 -10.81 -45.41
CA ASP A 41 10.82 -10.62 -46.09
C ASP A 41 10.98 -9.71 -47.32
N LYS A 42 10.60 -10.22 -48.50
CA LYS A 42 10.67 -9.49 -49.77
C LYS A 42 9.65 -8.33 -49.86
N GLY A 43 8.67 -8.25 -48.95
CA GLY A 43 7.62 -7.23 -48.98
C GLY A 43 7.95 -5.90 -48.29
N ILE A 44 8.95 -5.85 -47.40
CA ILE A 44 9.25 -4.64 -46.61
C ILE A 44 10.36 -3.84 -47.30
N LYS A 45 10.04 -2.60 -47.70
CA LYS A 45 11.01 -1.65 -48.25
C LYS A 45 11.67 -0.84 -47.13
N PHE A 46 12.95 -0.50 -47.29
CA PHE A 46 13.69 0.34 -46.33
C PHE A 46 13.00 1.71 -46.13
N GLU A 47 12.45 2.26 -47.21
CA GLU A 47 11.72 3.52 -47.20
C GLU A 47 10.48 3.45 -46.30
N THR A 48 9.83 2.29 -46.19
CA THR A 48 8.68 2.07 -45.30
C THR A 48 9.09 2.11 -43.84
N VAL A 49 10.23 1.49 -43.49
CA VAL A 49 10.79 1.54 -42.14
C VAL A 49 11.20 2.96 -41.78
N LEU A 50 11.89 3.65 -42.68
CA LEU A 50 12.34 5.02 -42.48
C LEU A 50 11.17 6.02 -42.32
N ALA A 51 10.14 5.89 -43.16
CA ALA A 51 8.91 6.67 -43.02
C ALA A 51 8.20 6.38 -41.70
N GLY A 52 8.20 5.12 -41.27
CA GLY A 52 7.69 4.69 -39.98
C GLY A 52 8.40 5.37 -38.80
N ILE A 53 9.74 5.32 -38.78
CA ILE A 53 10.57 6.00 -37.77
C ILE A 53 10.19 7.49 -37.65
N ASN A 54 9.91 8.15 -38.78
CA ASN A 54 9.51 9.55 -38.81
C ASN A 54 8.07 9.78 -38.28
N ILE A 55 7.11 8.93 -38.64
CA ILE A 55 5.72 9.01 -38.17
C ILE A 55 5.64 8.86 -36.65
N TYR A 56 6.45 7.97 -36.08
CA TYR A 56 6.54 7.80 -34.63
C TYR A 56 7.39 8.87 -33.94
N ARG A 57 7.74 9.96 -34.65
CA ARG A 57 8.45 11.16 -34.18
C ARG A 57 9.84 10.90 -33.59
N TYR A 58 10.42 9.73 -33.83
CA TYR A 58 11.75 9.40 -33.32
C TYR A 58 12.84 10.32 -33.88
N THR A 59 12.59 11.10 -34.95
CA THR A 59 13.65 11.86 -35.64
C THR A 59 13.29 13.31 -35.92
N ARG A 60 14.29 14.21 -35.83
CA ARG A 60 14.09 15.66 -36.04
C ARG A 60 14.40 16.16 -37.46
N ASN A 61 15.07 15.39 -38.33
CA ASN A 61 15.36 15.82 -39.71
C ASN A 61 15.61 14.65 -40.68
N THR A 62 14.70 14.40 -41.60
CA THR A 62 14.74 13.23 -42.51
C THR A 62 15.32 13.51 -43.88
N LYS A 63 15.71 14.75 -44.22
CA LYS A 63 16.34 15.05 -45.52
C LYS A 63 17.86 14.92 -45.49
N LYS A 64 18.47 14.94 -44.30
CA LYS A 64 19.91 14.83 -44.11
C LYS A 64 20.40 13.37 -44.27
N PRO A 65 21.69 13.16 -44.63
CA PRO A 65 22.30 11.82 -44.67
C PRO A 65 22.40 11.18 -43.28
N ILE A 66 22.41 12.02 -42.24
CA ILE A 66 22.40 11.63 -40.83
C ILE A 66 20.99 11.84 -40.28
N ILE A 67 20.51 10.84 -39.56
CA ILE A 67 19.27 10.85 -38.79
C ILE A 67 19.64 11.15 -37.34
N GLN A 68 19.01 12.17 -36.76
CA GLN A 68 19.12 12.47 -35.33
C GLN A 68 17.84 12.03 -34.63
N PHE A 69 18.01 11.25 -33.57
CA PHE A 69 16.92 10.70 -32.78
C PHE A 69 16.54 11.59 -31.61
N ASP A 70 15.25 11.60 -31.24
CA ASP A 70 14.80 12.16 -29.98
C ASP A 70 15.22 11.26 -28.81
N LYS A 71 15.97 11.84 -27.87
CA LYS A 71 16.59 11.13 -26.74
C LYS A 71 15.56 10.38 -25.90
N LEU A 72 14.47 11.05 -25.50
CA LEU A 72 13.46 10.48 -24.60
C LEU A 72 12.74 9.28 -25.23
N GLN A 73 12.43 9.38 -26.53
CA GLN A 73 11.70 8.33 -27.24
C GLN A 73 12.57 7.11 -27.51
N LEU A 74 13.84 7.32 -27.90
CA LEU A 74 14.77 6.21 -28.11
C LEU A 74 15.08 5.48 -26.79
N ASP A 75 15.36 6.24 -25.72
CA ASP A 75 15.66 5.66 -24.40
C ASP A 75 14.46 4.84 -23.88
N SER A 76 13.23 5.34 -24.05
CA SER A 76 12.01 4.61 -23.65
C SER A 76 11.85 3.27 -24.40
N LEU A 77 12.12 3.26 -25.72
CA LEU A 77 12.07 2.04 -26.53
C LEU A 77 13.14 1.03 -26.09
N LEU A 78 14.37 1.49 -25.86
CA LEU A 78 15.50 0.65 -25.47
C LEU A 78 15.32 0.09 -24.05
N MET A 79 14.82 0.90 -23.11
CA MET A 79 14.49 0.44 -21.75
C MET A 79 13.41 -0.66 -21.78
N SER A 80 12.36 -0.46 -22.57
CA SER A 80 11.31 -1.47 -22.75
C SER A 80 11.88 -2.77 -23.35
N TYR A 81 12.79 -2.64 -24.31
CA TYR A 81 13.47 -3.79 -24.91
C TYR A 81 14.40 -4.52 -23.93
N GLN A 82 15.20 -3.79 -23.16
CA GLN A 82 16.10 -4.35 -22.14
C GLN A 82 15.31 -5.07 -21.05
N GLN A 83 14.19 -4.50 -20.59
CA GLN A 83 13.28 -5.16 -19.64
C GLN A 83 12.70 -6.46 -20.22
N LEU A 84 12.28 -6.47 -21.49
CA LEU A 84 11.81 -7.69 -22.17
C LEU A 84 12.91 -8.73 -22.32
N GLN A 85 14.14 -8.31 -22.65
CA GLN A 85 15.32 -9.17 -22.69
C GLN A 85 15.64 -9.77 -21.32
N GLU A 86 15.53 -9.00 -20.23
CA GLU A 86 15.69 -9.50 -18.86
C GLU A 86 14.59 -10.48 -18.45
N VAL A 87 13.33 -10.19 -18.80
CA VAL A 87 12.20 -11.10 -18.56
C VAL A 87 12.39 -12.40 -19.35
N GLN A 88 12.82 -12.32 -20.62
CA GLN A 88 13.12 -13.50 -21.43
C GLN A 88 14.34 -14.27 -20.94
N LYS A 89 15.39 -13.59 -20.45
CA LYS A 89 16.52 -14.23 -19.75
C LYS A 89 16.04 -14.93 -18.49
N LYS A 90 15.21 -14.29 -17.65
CA LYS A 90 14.58 -14.90 -16.46
C LYS A 90 13.72 -16.11 -16.82
N ILE A 91 13.02 -16.09 -17.96
CA ILE A 91 12.23 -17.21 -18.49
C ILE A 91 13.11 -18.34 -19.03
N LYS A 92 14.22 -18.01 -19.73
CA LYS A 92 15.18 -19.00 -20.24
C LYS A 92 16.02 -19.63 -19.12
N THR A 93 16.42 -18.87 -18.09
CA THR A 93 17.06 -19.40 -16.87
C THR A 93 16.10 -20.25 -16.05
N LYS A 94 14.78 -20.00 -16.12
CA LYS A 94 13.75 -20.88 -15.54
C LYS A 94 13.57 -22.20 -16.31
N LYS A 95 13.89 -22.26 -17.61
CA LYS A 95 13.79 -23.50 -18.41
C LYS A 95 15.00 -24.44 -18.30
N HIS A 96 16.15 -23.96 -17.85
CA HIS A 96 17.36 -24.78 -17.65
C HIS A 96 17.72 -25.08 -16.18
N LYS A 97 16.97 -24.57 -15.20
CA LYS A 97 16.97 -25.18 -13.86
C LYS A 97 16.04 -26.39 -13.90
N SER A 98 16.64 -27.57 -14.05
CA SER A 98 16.06 -28.76 -13.44
C SER A 98 15.64 -28.39 -12.01
N LYS A 99 14.43 -28.79 -11.61
CA LYS A 99 14.04 -28.77 -10.20
C LYS A 99 15.05 -29.65 -9.46
N SER A 100 16.12 -29.07 -8.90
CA SER A 100 16.49 -29.51 -7.57
C SER A 100 15.27 -29.17 -6.73
N LYS A 101 14.63 -30.20 -6.14
CA LYS A 101 13.61 -29.94 -5.13
C LYS A 101 14.34 -29.20 -4.02
N GLU A 102 14.15 -27.89 -3.96
CA GLU A 102 14.61 -27.11 -2.83
C GLU A 102 13.79 -27.62 -1.64
N HIS A 103 14.42 -28.45 -0.81
CA HIS A 103 13.78 -29.08 0.32
C HIS A 103 13.66 -28.03 1.42
N ARG A 104 12.57 -27.27 1.40
CA ARG A 104 12.35 -26.16 2.33
C ARG A 104 11.09 -26.34 3.15
N CYS A 105 11.12 -25.88 4.40
CA CYS A 105 9.96 -25.78 5.26
C CYS A 105 9.31 -24.41 5.07
N ASN A 106 8.07 -24.35 4.56
CA ASN A 106 7.38 -23.06 4.33
C ASN A 106 6.99 -22.34 5.63
N THR A 107 6.79 -23.08 6.72
CA THR A 107 6.46 -22.51 8.04
C THR A 107 7.66 -21.83 8.70
N CYS A 108 8.85 -22.41 8.51
CA CYS A 108 10.07 -21.93 9.16
C CYS A 108 10.98 -21.13 8.22
N LEU A 109 10.74 -21.20 6.91
CA LEU A 109 11.57 -20.63 5.83
C LEU A 109 13.03 -21.12 5.86
N ILE A 110 13.25 -22.35 6.32
CA ILE A 110 14.56 -23.01 6.39
C ILE A 110 14.69 -24.00 5.23
N SER A 111 15.86 -23.99 4.58
CA SER A 111 16.24 -24.95 3.53
C SER A 111 17.06 -26.10 4.11
N PHE A 112 16.85 -27.30 3.57
CA PHE A 112 17.44 -28.55 4.02
C PHE A 112 18.13 -29.29 2.86
N SER A 113 19.04 -30.19 3.21
CA SER A 113 19.75 -31.07 2.27
C SER A 113 18.83 -32.11 1.62
N SER A 114 17.79 -32.57 2.32
CA SER A 114 16.90 -33.63 1.82
C SER A 114 15.45 -33.47 2.30
N GLN A 115 14.51 -34.14 1.62
CA GLN A 115 13.11 -34.19 2.07
C GLN A 115 12.95 -34.94 3.39
N LYS A 116 13.83 -35.90 3.69
CA LYS A 116 13.85 -36.61 4.96
C LYS A 116 14.15 -35.65 6.11
N ASP A 117 15.06 -34.70 5.89
CA ASP A 117 15.41 -33.67 6.87
C ASP A 117 14.26 -32.68 7.07
N VAL A 118 13.53 -32.33 6.01
CA VAL A 118 12.30 -31.52 6.13
C VAL A 118 11.26 -32.24 6.98
N ASN A 119 10.99 -33.51 6.70
CA ASN A 119 10.01 -34.29 7.45
C ASN A 119 10.45 -34.50 8.91
N ASN A 120 11.75 -34.72 9.13
CA ASN A 120 12.30 -34.83 10.48
C ASN A 120 12.14 -33.51 11.25
N HIS A 121 12.46 -32.37 10.63
CA HIS A 121 12.22 -31.04 11.20
C HIS A 121 10.74 -30.83 11.54
N GLN A 122 9.82 -31.16 10.62
CA GLN A 122 8.38 -30.99 10.85
C GLN A 122 7.87 -31.84 12.03
N ASN A 123 8.43 -33.02 12.25
CA ASN A 123 7.97 -33.95 13.28
C ASN A 123 8.67 -33.79 14.64
N THR A 124 9.89 -33.25 14.68
CA THR A 124 10.73 -33.25 15.89
C THR A 124 11.06 -31.85 16.41
N ASP A 125 11.01 -30.82 15.57
CA ASP A 125 11.35 -29.46 15.97
C ASP A 125 10.17 -28.82 16.72
N LYS A 126 10.33 -28.62 18.04
CA LYS A 126 9.34 -27.94 18.87
C LYS A 126 9.02 -26.53 18.37
N LYS A 127 10.00 -25.81 17.82
CA LYS A 127 9.79 -24.47 17.24
C LYS A 127 8.93 -24.53 16.00
N HIS A 128 9.08 -25.56 15.17
CA HIS A 128 8.19 -25.81 14.03
C HIS A 128 6.75 -26.07 14.49
N TYR A 129 6.58 -26.99 15.45
CA TYR A 129 5.28 -27.34 16.02
C TYR A 129 4.53 -26.12 16.55
N PHE A 130 5.17 -25.29 17.37
CA PHE A 130 4.53 -24.09 17.91
C PHE A 130 4.26 -23.03 16.86
N LYS A 131 5.16 -22.83 15.87
CA LYS A 131 4.87 -21.94 14.73
C LYS A 131 3.61 -22.38 13.98
N GLN A 132 3.46 -23.68 13.72
CA GLN A 132 2.29 -24.21 13.03
C GLN A 132 0.99 -24.01 13.84
N LEU A 133 1.05 -24.22 15.15
CA LEU A 133 -0.10 -23.98 16.04
C LEU A 133 -0.48 -22.50 16.11
N TYR A 134 0.53 -21.62 16.19
CA TYR A 134 0.33 -20.17 16.21
C TYR A 134 -0.35 -19.69 14.92
N PHE A 135 0.16 -20.09 13.74
CA PHE A 135 -0.44 -19.70 12.46
C PHE A 135 -1.81 -20.34 12.17
N SER A 136 -2.16 -21.44 12.84
CA SER A 136 -3.48 -22.08 12.71
C SER A 136 -4.50 -21.57 13.72
N ASN A 137 -4.15 -20.60 14.57
CA ASN A 137 -4.99 -20.08 15.66
C ASN A 137 -5.61 -21.21 16.50
N SER A 138 -4.80 -22.23 16.83
CA SER A 138 -5.27 -23.39 17.57
C SER A 138 -5.51 -23.03 19.04
N ASN A 139 -6.69 -23.39 19.57
CA ASN A 139 -7.05 -23.25 20.98
C ASN A 139 -6.12 -24.01 21.94
N VAL A 140 -5.24 -24.88 21.43
CA VAL A 140 -4.21 -25.62 22.21
C VAL A 140 -3.21 -24.66 22.86
N LEU A 141 -3.01 -23.49 22.27
CA LEU A 141 -2.18 -22.43 22.83
C LEU A 141 -3.08 -21.44 23.57
N GLU A 142 -3.30 -21.67 24.86
CA GLU A 142 -4.15 -20.79 25.66
C GLU A 142 -3.47 -19.42 25.86
N ASN A 143 -4.14 -18.35 25.42
CA ASN A 143 -3.74 -16.97 25.75
C ASN A 143 -4.08 -16.59 27.20
N ALA A 144 -4.93 -17.36 27.87
CA ALA A 144 -5.52 -17.02 29.16
C ALA A 144 -5.70 -18.27 30.04
N SER A 145 -4.61 -18.85 30.52
CA SER A 145 -4.71 -19.78 31.64
C SER A 145 -5.09 -19.00 32.90
N ARG A 146 -6.07 -19.53 33.67
CA ARG A 146 -6.40 -19.00 35.01
C ARG A 146 -5.32 -19.30 36.04
N ASP A 147 -4.36 -20.16 35.70
CA ASP A 147 -3.43 -20.75 36.63
C ASP A 147 -2.11 -19.98 36.70
N ILE A 148 -1.55 -19.63 35.54
CA ILE A 148 -0.27 -18.94 35.40
C ILE A 148 -0.46 -17.63 34.63
N PHE A 149 0.02 -16.54 35.23
CA PHE A 149 0.02 -15.20 34.61
C PHE A 149 1.43 -14.80 34.19
N ILE A 150 1.54 -14.19 33.01
CA ILE A 150 2.79 -13.64 32.46
C ILE A 150 2.61 -12.15 32.16
N GLU A 151 3.33 -11.31 32.88
CA GLU A 151 3.22 -9.84 32.83
C GLU A 151 4.59 -9.20 32.57
N ILE A 152 4.63 -7.97 32.04
CA ILE A 152 5.87 -7.30 31.64
C ILE A 152 5.99 -5.97 32.39
N ASN A 153 7.18 -5.68 32.90
CA ASN A 153 7.45 -4.45 33.62
C ASN A 153 7.63 -3.27 32.64
N LYS A 154 6.91 -2.16 32.87
CA LYS A 154 7.03 -0.91 32.09
C LYS A 154 7.66 0.25 32.90
N GLY A 155 8.26 -0.04 34.05
CA GLY A 155 8.80 0.96 34.97
C GLY A 155 7.77 1.62 35.89
N SER A 156 6.51 1.77 35.47
CA SER A 156 5.40 2.28 36.30
C SER A 156 4.43 1.20 36.79
N GLY A 157 4.65 -0.07 36.44
CA GLY A 157 3.81 -1.20 36.80
C GLY A 157 3.95 -2.39 35.84
N TRP A 158 3.17 -3.44 36.09
CA TRP A 158 3.11 -4.64 35.27
C TRP A 158 1.97 -4.51 34.25
N ILE A 159 2.29 -4.51 32.95
CA ILE A 159 1.32 -4.43 31.86
C ILE A 159 1.43 -5.64 30.94
N ARG A 160 0.41 -5.85 30.12
CA ARG A 160 0.27 -7.09 29.36
C ARG A 160 1.01 -7.10 28.03
N GLU A 161 1.23 -5.98 27.34
CA GLU A 161 1.52 -6.07 25.90
C GLU A 161 2.65 -5.20 25.37
N VAL A 162 2.86 -3.95 25.83
CA VAL A 162 3.79 -3.02 25.15
C VAL A 162 5.09 -2.81 25.93
N LEU A 163 6.23 -3.08 25.29
CA LEU A 163 7.56 -2.76 25.79
C LEU A 163 8.15 -1.58 24.99
N PRO A 164 8.23 -0.37 25.58
CA PRO A 164 8.84 0.77 24.93
C PRO A 164 10.37 0.64 24.93
N LEU A 165 10.99 0.90 23.78
CA LEU A 165 12.44 0.80 23.56
C LEU A 165 12.94 2.07 22.86
N ASN A 166 14.21 2.43 23.13
CA ASN A 166 14.91 3.45 22.36
C ASN A 166 15.80 2.78 21.30
N SER A 167 15.78 3.32 20.09
CA SER A 167 16.61 2.88 18.96
C SER A 167 18.09 2.83 19.37
N ALA A 168 18.78 1.75 19.01
CA ALA A 168 20.20 1.52 19.25
C ALA A 168 20.65 1.60 20.73
N MET A 169 19.72 1.57 21.68
CA MET A 169 20.02 1.50 23.11
C MET A 169 19.70 0.11 23.64
N LYS A 170 20.68 -0.50 24.30
CA LYS A 170 20.45 -1.73 25.05
C LYS A 170 19.52 -1.44 26.22
N THR A 171 18.37 -2.09 26.22
CA THR A 171 17.35 -1.96 27.26
C THR A 171 17.17 -3.30 27.96
N THR A 172 17.17 -3.28 29.30
CA THR A 172 16.81 -4.43 30.12
C THR A 172 15.47 -4.16 30.78
N SER A 173 14.53 -5.08 30.61
CA SER A 173 13.25 -5.09 31.32
C SER A 173 13.01 -6.46 31.95
N HIS A 174 11.84 -6.66 32.57
CA HIS A 174 11.52 -7.82 33.37
C HIS A 174 10.17 -8.42 32.96
N ILE A 175 10.10 -9.74 32.94
CA ILE A 175 8.88 -10.55 32.75
C ILE A 175 8.58 -11.22 34.09
N LEU A 176 7.40 -10.96 34.65
CA LEU A 176 6.89 -11.62 35.84
C LEU A 176 6.04 -12.82 35.44
N ILE A 177 6.38 -13.98 35.98
CA ILE A 177 5.59 -15.20 35.90
C ILE A 177 5.03 -15.48 37.29
N ARG A 178 3.70 -15.51 37.42
CA ARG A 178 3.00 -15.73 38.68
C ARG A 178 2.19 -17.01 38.59
N ASN A 179 2.42 -17.95 39.51
CA ASN A 179 1.56 -19.10 39.71
C ASN A 179 0.53 -18.76 40.78
N THR A 180 -0.75 -18.74 40.44
CA THR A 180 -1.85 -18.40 41.38
C THR A 180 -2.60 -19.62 41.92
N THR A 181 -2.12 -20.82 41.57
CA THR A 181 -2.76 -22.07 41.94
C THR A 181 -2.11 -22.72 43.15
N ARG A 182 -2.71 -23.82 43.58
CA ARG A 182 -2.14 -24.76 44.56
C ARG A 182 -1.26 -25.84 43.91
N ASN A 183 -1.18 -25.89 42.58
CA ASN A 183 -0.35 -26.84 41.86
C ASN A 183 1.08 -26.31 41.75
N ILE A 184 2.04 -27.22 41.66
CA ILE A 184 3.44 -26.87 41.35
C ILE A 184 3.64 -27.04 39.85
N TYR A 185 4.02 -25.95 39.18
CA TYR A 185 4.36 -25.96 37.76
C TYR A 185 5.86 -25.93 37.57
N ARG A 186 6.35 -26.61 36.55
CA ARG A 186 7.74 -26.58 36.12
C ARG A 186 7.82 -25.93 34.74
N LEU A 187 8.43 -24.75 34.64
CA LEU A 187 8.74 -24.11 33.36
C LEU A 187 9.89 -24.90 32.71
N ASP A 188 9.56 -25.66 31.66
CA ASP A 188 10.49 -26.54 30.95
C ASP A 188 11.29 -25.78 29.88
N GLY A 189 10.72 -24.73 29.31
CA GLY A 189 11.39 -23.95 28.29
C GLY A 189 10.55 -22.82 27.71
N ILE A 190 11.25 -21.92 27.03
CA ILE A 190 10.68 -20.76 26.34
C ILE A 190 11.08 -20.87 24.87
N THR A 191 10.09 -20.92 23.98
CA THR A 191 10.33 -21.04 22.54
C THR A 191 9.92 -19.76 21.84
N GLU A 192 10.89 -19.06 21.26
CA GLU A 192 10.66 -17.89 20.43
C GLU A 192 10.10 -18.31 19.06
N ILE A 193 8.98 -17.72 18.65
CA ILE A 193 8.30 -18.02 17.39
C ILE A 193 8.87 -17.16 16.26
N ASN A 194 9.11 -15.87 16.49
CA ASN A 194 9.53 -14.93 15.44
C ASN A 194 11.04 -14.64 15.47
N SER A 195 11.84 -15.61 15.02
CA SER A 195 13.31 -15.60 15.02
C SER A 195 14.02 -14.52 14.19
N TYR A 196 13.32 -13.50 13.69
CA TYR A 196 13.93 -12.43 12.89
C TYR A 196 14.49 -11.29 13.76
N ILE A 197 14.24 -11.32 15.07
CA ILE A 197 14.68 -10.30 16.02
C ILE A 197 15.82 -10.87 16.85
N GLU A 198 17.00 -11.06 16.23
CA GLU A 198 18.21 -11.52 16.93
C GLU A 198 18.65 -10.58 18.08
N SER A 199 18.16 -9.34 18.04
CA SER A 199 18.45 -8.28 19.00
C SER A 199 17.61 -8.34 20.27
N VAL A 200 16.73 -9.32 20.44
CA VAL A 200 15.88 -9.46 21.63
C VAL A 200 15.98 -10.87 22.19
N ALA A 201 16.23 -10.99 23.49
CA ALA A 201 16.35 -12.28 24.17
C ALA A 201 15.73 -12.23 25.57
N ILE A 202 15.06 -13.32 25.94
CA ILE A 202 14.68 -13.58 27.33
C ILE A 202 15.85 -14.32 27.98
N VAL A 203 16.50 -13.68 28.94
CA VAL A 203 17.65 -14.23 29.65
C VAL A 203 17.14 -15.10 30.78
N THR A 204 17.48 -16.39 30.73
CA THR A 204 17.22 -17.35 31.80
C THR A 204 18.52 -18.07 32.14
N LYS A 205 18.91 -18.08 33.43
CA LYS A 205 20.15 -18.72 33.86
C LYS A 205 19.99 -20.21 34.18
N TYR A 206 18.76 -20.63 34.52
CA TYR A 206 18.46 -21.97 34.99
C TYR A 206 17.10 -22.40 34.43
N LEU A 207 17.09 -23.44 33.59
CA LEU A 207 15.89 -24.19 33.23
C LEU A 207 16.13 -25.66 33.61
N PRO A 208 15.11 -26.37 34.12
CA PRO A 208 13.75 -25.89 34.37
C PRO A 208 13.62 -25.02 35.63
N ILE A 209 12.57 -24.18 35.69
CA ILE A 209 12.24 -23.37 36.88
C ILE A 209 10.99 -23.94 37.55
N PHE A 210 11.05 -24.19 38.86
CA PHE A 210 9.89 -24.63 39.64
C PHE A 210 9.11 -23.42 40.19
N LEU A 211 7.85 -23.33 39.80
CA LEU A 211 6.87 -22.35 40.27
C LEU A 211 6.03 -23.00 41.37
N MET A 212 6.42 -22.74 42.61
CA MET A 212 5.65 -23.14 43.79
C MET A 212 4.28 -22.45 43.81
N PRO A 213 3.30 -22.98 44.56
CA PRO A 213 2.00 -22.34 44.76
C PRO A 213 2.14 -20.89 45.23
N ASN A 214 1.43 -19.97 44.59
CA ASN A 214 1.47 -18.53 44.87
C ASN A 214 2.86 -17.87 44.72
N ALA A 215 3.80 -18.53 44.04
CA ALA A 215 5.13 -18.00 43.83
C ALA A 215 5.21 -17.12 42.57
N GLU A 216 6.15 -16.20 42.62
CA GLU A 216 6.49 -15.27 41.55
C GLU A 216 7.94 -15.51 41.12
N VAL A 217 8.16 -15.52 39.81
CA VAL A 217 9.48 -15.62 39.19
C VAL A 217 9.64 -14.48 38.22
N ILE A 218 10.78 -13.80 38.30
CA ILE A 218 11.12 -12.70 37.39
C ILE A 218 12.20 -13.18 36.44
N LEU A 219 11.94 -13.03 35.14
CA LEU A 219 12.90 -13.24 34.06
C LEU A 219 13.33 -11.89 33.49
N GLU A 220 14.56 -11.81 32.99
CA GLU A 220 15.06 -10.62 32.32
C GLU A 220 14.78 -10.70 30.82
N ILE A 221 14.37 -9.60 30.21
CA ILE A 221 14.33 -9.43 28.76
C ILE A 221 15.31 -8.33 28.36
N VAL A 222 16.20 -8.66 27.43
CA VAL A 222 17.21 -7.74 26.91
C VAL A 222 16.91 -7.48 25.45
N ALA A 223 16.84 -6.21 25.07
CA ALA A 223 16.52 -5.77 23.72
C ALA A 223 17.49 -4.68 23.25
N CYS A 224 17.94 -4.76 21.99
CA CYS A 224 18.81 -3.76 21.36
C CYS A 224 18.49 -3.64 19.86
N ILE A 225 17.38 -2.99 19.52
CA ILE A 225 16.93 -2.86 18.12
C ILE A 225 17.47 -1.54 17.54
N PRO A 226 18.21 -1.56 16.41
CA PRO A 226 18.79 -0.35 15.83
C PRO A 226 17.76 0.53 15.12
N GLU A 227 16.73 -0.06 14.50
CA GLU A 227 15.71 0.68 13.74
C GLU A 227 14.48 1.06 14.57
N ALA A 228 13.93 2.25 14.31
CA ALA A 228 12.64 2.65 14.84
C ALA A 228 11.51 1.90 14.11
N LEU A 229 10.80 1.04 14.85
CA LEU A 229 9.73 0.20 14.32
C LEU A 229 8.78 -0.27 15.44
N THR A 230 7.62 -0.78 15.04
CA THR A 230 6.74 -1.54 15.94
C THR A 230 6.67 -2.97 15.42
N THR A 231 6.98 -3.94 16.28
CA THR A 231 6.94 -5.36 15.94
C THR A 231 6.48 -6.19 17.13
N LEU A 232 6.01 -7.40 16.88
CA LEU A 232 5.63 -8.36 17.91
C LEU A 232 6.82 -9.26 18.22
N PHE A 233 7.04 -9.57 19.49
CA PHE A 233 7.98 -10.58 19.98
C PHE A 233 7.16 -11.68 20.67
N VAL A 234 7.06 -12.82 20.00
CA VAL A 234 6.11 -13.88 20.32
C VAL A 234 6.84 -15.09 20.89
N ASN A 235 6.50 -15.46 22.12
CA ASN A 235 7.15 -16.54 22.85
C ASN A 235 6.12 -17.52 23.40
N VAL A 236 6.45 -18.81 23.36
CA VAL A 236 5.67 -19.86 23.99
C VAL A 236 6.38 -20.36 25.24
N PHE A 237 5.74 -20.20 26.39
CA PHE A 237 6.19 -20.70 27.68
C PHE A 237 5.59 -22.09 27.91
N SER A 238 6.44 -23.10 28.04
CA SER A 238 6.02 -24.49 28.23
C SER A 238 6.15 -24.91 29.68
N PHE A 239 5.04 -25.29 30.30
CA PHE A 239 4.96 -25.73 31.68
C PHE A 239 4.51 -27.17 31.78
N THR A 240 5.06 -27.90 32.75
CA THR A 240 4.54 -29.19 33.20
C THR A 240 3.97 -29.04 34.60
N ASN A 241 2.70 -29.39 34.79
CA ASN A 241 2.13 -29.52 36.12
C ASN A 241 2.65 -30.80 36.77
N THR A 242 3.34 -30.67 37.89
CA THR A 242 3.98 -31.80 38.57
C THR A 242 2.99 -32.70 39.32
N THR A 243 1.76 -32.24 39.59
CA THR A 243 0.76 -33.03 40.34
C THR A 243 0.06 -34.06 39.47
N ASN A 244 -0.28 -33.72 38.22
CA ASN A 244 -1.01 -34.57 37.28
C ASN A 244 -0.21 -34.88 36.00
N ASN A 245 1.02 -34.38 35.89
CA ASN A 245 1.90 -34.51 34.73
C ASN A 245 1.30 -33.94 33.42
N SER A 246 0.35 -33.00 33.50
CA SER A 246 -0.23 -32.35 32.32
C SER A 246 0.67 -31.22 31.80
N GLN A 247 0.75 -31.09 30.47
CA GLN A 247 1.46 -29.98 29.82
C GLN A 247 0.53 -28.78 29.61
N LEU A 248 1.09 -27.59 29.77
CA LEU A 248 0.44 -26.31 29.54
C LEU A 248 1.38 -25.42 28.71
N HIS A 249 0.88 -24.85 27.62
CA HIS A 249 1.64 -23.96 26.75
C HIS A 249 0.96 -22.61 26.66
N LEU A 250 1.65 -21.55 27.10
CA LEU A 250 1.13 -20.18 27.09
C LEU A 250 1.87 -19.35 26.05
N ILE A 251 1.13 -18.68 25.17
CA ILE A 251 1.71 -17.69 24.25
C ILE A 251 1.77 -16.35 24.99
N LYS A 252 2.89 -15.64 24.80
CA LYS A 252 3.00 -14.23 25.11
C LYS A 252 3.42 -13.45 23.87
N GLU A 253 2.58 -12.51 23.47
CA GLU A 253 2.85 -11.53 22.42
C GLU A 253 3.28 -10.21 23.08
N ILE A 254 4.51 -9.78 22.79
CA ILE A 254 5.07 -8.53 23.32
C ILE A 254 5.25 -7.55 22.16
N ALA A 255 4.45 -6.49 22.14
CA ALA A 255 4.62 -5.38 21.20
C ALA A 255 5.84 -4.55 21.59
N LEU A 256 6.91 -4.68 20.82
CA LEU A 256 8.12 -3.88 20.93
C LEU A 256 7.91 -2.58 20.17
N GLN A 257 7.84 -1.47 20.90
CA GLN A 257 7.70 -0.13 20.32
C GLN A 257 9.05 0.58 20.39
N VAL A 258 9.82 0.52 19.30
CA VAL A 258 11.14 1.13 19.21
C VAL A 258 11.01 2.53 18.64
N THR A 259 11.43 3.53 19.42
CA THR A 259 11.33 4.95 19.07
C THR A 259 12.70 5.59 18.98
N ASN A 260 12.81 6.65 18.17
CA ASN A 260 14.00 7.52 18.10
C ASN A 260 13.59 8.98 18.38
N GLU A 261 14.56 9.91 18.36
CA GLU A 261 14.29 11.34 18.58
C GLU A 261 13.32 11.90 17.53
N THR A 262 13.53 11.57 16.25
CA THR A 262 12.62 11.97 15.17
C THR A 262 11.18 11.52 15.41
N TYR A 263 10.97 10.31 15.92
CA TYR A 263 9.64 9.81 16.26
C TYR A 263 8.98 10.66 17.34
N LYS A 264 9.75 11.13 18.33
CA LYS A 264 9.24 12.02 19.39
C LYS A 264 8.85 13.39 18.83
N ASP A 265 9.62 13.91 17.88
CA ASP A 265 9.31 15.19 17.21
C ASP A 265 8.05 15.09 16.33
N LEU A 266 7.75 13.91 15.81
CA LEU A 266 6.55 13.63 15.02
C LEU A 266 5.32 13.30 15.87
N LEU A 267 5.45 13.20 17.20
CA LEU A 267 4.30 12.93 18.05
C LEU A 267 3.31 14.10 17.97
N PRO A 268 2.00 13.81 17.91
CA PRO A 268 1.00 14.85 17.91
C PRO A 268 1.13 15.71 19.17
N THR A 269 1.33 17.02 19.00
CA THR A 269 1.44 18.00 20.09
C THR A 269 0.10 18.27 20.77
N SER A 270 -1.00 17.83 20.16
CA SER A 270 -2.35 17.90 20.72
C SER A 270 -3.20 16.74 20.17
N GLN A 271 -4.30 16.44 20.85
CA GLN A 271 -5.23 15.42 20.39
C GLN A 271 -5.73 15.76 18.98
N TYR A 272 -5.66 14.79 18.06
CA TYR A 272 -6.18 14.95 16.70
C TYR A 272 -7.67 15.35 16.77
N LYS A 273 -7.97 16.53 16.22
CA LYS A 273 -9.34 16.99 16.00
C LYS A 273 -9.61 16.90 14.52
N LYS A 274 -10.50 15.98 14.14
CA LYS A 274 -10.97 15.88 12.75
C LYS A 274 -11.67 17.20 12.40
N GLN A 275 -11.09 17.97 11.49
CA GLN A 275 -11.81 19.07 10.88
C GLN A 275 -12.86 18.46 9.96
N VAL A 276 -14.13 18.68 10.28
CA VAL A 276 -15.24 18.30 9.41
C VAL A 276 -15.67 19.59 8.71
N ALA A 277 -15.28 19.77 7.45
CA ALA A 277 -15.86 20.81 6.63
C ALA A 277 -17.38 20.63 6.63
N LYS A 278 -18.12 21.72 6.88
CA LYS A 278 -19.58 21.70 6.75
C LYS A 278 -19.89 21.31 5.31
N ARG A 279 -20.81 20.36 5.11
CA ARG A 279 -21.32 19.98 3.78
C ARG A 279 -21.95 21.20 3.11
N ASN A 280 -21.16 21.95 2.37
CA ASN A 280 -21.69 22.87 1.39
C ASN A 280 -22.21 22.01 0.24
N ASN A 281 -23.52 21.74 0.24
CA ASN A 281 -24.18 21.07 -0.89
C ASN A 281 -24.07 21.98 -2.11
N ILE A 282 -22.96 21.88 -2.85
CA ILE A 282 -22.86 22.52 -4.15
C ILE A 282 -23.75 21.73 -5.09
N ASN A 283 -24.91 22.30 -5.37
CA ASN A 283 -25.85 21.77 -6.33
C ASN A 283 -25.27 22.02 -7.73
N ILE A 284 -24.47 21.07 -8.25
CA ILE A 284 -23.84 21.13 -9.59
C ILE A 284 -24.92 20.89 -10.69
N ARG A 285 -26.02 21.65 -10.66
CA ARG A 285 -27.12 21.50 -11.65
C ARG A 285 -26.81 22.21 -12.97
N LYS A 286 -25.94 23.21 -12.96
CA LYS A 286 -25.46 23.93 -14.15
C LYS A 286 -23.93 23.99 -14.13
N CYS A 287 -23.30 23.01 -14.79
CA CYS A 287 -21.86 22.95 -14.95
C CYS A 287 -21.46 23.15 -16.41
N VAL A 288 -20.65 24.18 -16.66
CA VAL A 288 -20.01 24.40 -17.96
C VAL A 288 -18.74 23.54 -17.99
N LYS A 289 -18.79 22.46 -18.78
CA LYS A 289 -17.68 21.52 -18.91
C LYS A 289 -16.61 22.03 -19.88
N VAL A 290 -15.37 21.63 -19.63
CA VAL A 290 -14.30 21.68 -20.64
C VAL A 290 -14.70 20.72 -21.76
N GLY A 291 -14.48 21.10 -23.02
CA GLY A 291 -14.68 20.18 -24.15
C GLY A 291 -13.88 18.89 -23.95
N VAL A 292 -14.23 17.80 -24.65
CA VAL A 292 -13.65 16.46 -24.44
C VAL A 292 -12.13 16.56 -24.23
N PRO A 293 -11.61 16.26 -23.02
CA PRO A 293 -10.19 16.36 -22.77
C PRO A 293 -9.47 15.42 -23.72
N THR A 294 -8.37 15.88 -24.32
CA THR A 294 -7.50 15.01 -25.11
C THR A 294 -7.09 13.84 -24.22
N PRO A 295 -7.39 12.59 -24.58
CA PRO A 295 -7.09 11.46 -23.72
C PRO A 295 -5.56 11.40 -23.54
N ILE A 296 -5.13 11.47 -22.28
CA ILE A 296 -3.71 11.32 -21.91
C ILE A 296 -3.28 9.86 -22.16
N PHE A 297 -4.24 8.93 -22.17
CA PHE A 297 -4.05 7.50 -22.32
C PHE A 297 -4.76 6.95 -23.56
N ASN A 298 -4.12 6.04 -24.28
CA ASN A 298 -4.67 5.46 -25.52
C ASN A 298 -5.90 4.55 -25.31
N TYR A 299 -6.20 4.19 -24.07
CA TYR A 299 -7.32 3.34 -23.69
C TYR A 299 -7.96 3.91 -22.43
N VAL A 300 -9.23 4.28 -22.53
CA VAL A 300 -10.08 4.68 -21.40
C VAL A 300 -11.13 3.60 -21.25
N ILE A 301 -11.19 2.98 -20.07
CA ILE A 301 -12.27 2.06 -19.70
C ILE A 301 -13.14 2.84 -18.74
N ASP A 302 -14.37 3.12 -19.13
CA ASP A 302 -15.36 3.71 -18.24
C ASP A 302 -15.78 2.64 -17.23
N LEU A 303 -15.40 2.84 -15.96
CA LEU A 303 -15.86 2.00 -14.87
C LEU A 303 -17.28 2.43 -14.46
N GLU A 304 -18.09 1.46 -14.07
CA GLU A 304 -19.38 1.74 -13.45
C GLU A 304 -19.18 2.49 -12.12
N LYS A 305 -20.06 3.45 -11.85
CA LYS A 305 -20.00 4.22 -10.60
C LYS A 305 -20.53 3.37 -9.46
N TYR A 306 -19.70 3.10 -8.46
CA TYR A 306 -20.09 2.39 -7.25
C TYR A 306 -20.61 3.36 -6.19
N SER A 307 -21.83 3.87 -6.36
CA SER A 307 -22.39 4.86 -5.44
C SER A 307 -22.85 4.23 -4.12
N VAL A 308 -22.57 4.89 -3.00
CA VAL A 308 -23.09 4.52 -1.68
C VAL A 308 -24.63 4.50 -1.70
N PRO A 309 -25.28 3.38 -1.32
CA PRO A 309 -26.74 3.30 -1.25
C PRO A 309 -27.33 4.37 -0.34
N LYS A 310 -28.42 5.04 -0.76
CA LYS A 310 -28.94 6.20 -0.03
C LYS A 310 -29.38 5.89 1.40
N SER A 311 -29.91 4.68 1.62
CA SER A 311 -30.24 4.18 2.96
C SER A 311 -28.99 4.06 3.84
N LEU A 312 -27.88 3.54 3.31
CA LEU A 312 -26.61 3.47 4.02
C LEU A 312 -26.02 4.85 4.28
N GLU A 313 -26.07 5.76 3.30
CA GLU A 313 -25.63 7.14 3.46
C GLU A 313 -26.35 7.86 4.61
N ASN A 314 -27.66 7.64 4.74
CA ASN A 314 -28.48 8.20 5.82
C ASN A 314 -28.12 7.58 7.18
N LEU A 315 -27.94 6.27 7.25
CA LEU A 315 -27.48 5.57 8.46
C LEU A 315 -26.09 6.06 8.90
N LEU A 316 -25.15 6.22 7.97
CA LEU A 316 -23.80 6.71 8.23
C LEU A 316 -23.79 8.18 8.68
N ALA A 317 -24.71 9.00 8.15
CA ALA A 317 -24.86 10.39 8.59
C ALA A 317 -25.36 10.52 10.04
N HIS A 318 -25.93 9.46 10.60
CA HIS A 318 -26.38 9.37 11.99
C HIS A 318 -25.53 8.38 12.80
N ASP A 319 -24.24 8.23 12.44
CA ASP A 319 -23.24 7.42 13.17
C ASP A 319 -23.67 5.96 13.43
N LEU A 320 -24.48 5.38 12.53
CA LEU A 320 -25.06 4.04 12.68
C LEU A 320 -25.87 3.89 13.99
N GLN A 321 -26.61 4.95 14.36
CA GLN A 321 -27.53 4.97 15.50
C GLN A 321 -28.99 5.10 15.04
N LEU A 322 -29.91 4.85 15.98
CA LEU A 322 -31.33 5.13 15.76
C LEU A 322 -31.57 6.64 15.79
N PHE A 323 -32.42 7.12 14.88
CA PHE A 323 -32.81 8.52 14.79
C PHE A 323 -34.30 8.67 14.48
N ASP A 324 -34.83 9.85 14.78
CA ASP A 324 -36.25 10.17 14.55
C ASP A 324 -36.55 10.20 13.04
N GLY A 325 -37.56 9.43 12.63
CA GLY A 325 -37.94 9.31 11.22
C GLY A 325 -37.22 8.20 10.45
N ILE A 326 -36.45 7.33 11.12
CA ILE A 326 -35.87 6.13 10.50
C ILE A 326 -36.96 5.23 9.90
N THR A 327 -36.77 4.79 8.66
CA THR A 327 -37.71 3.86 8.03
C THR A 327 -37.55 2.45 8.57
N LYS A 328 -38.61 1.62 8.50
CA LYS A 328 -38.54 0.19 8.87
C LYS A 328 -37.44 -0.56 8.10
N GLY A 329 -37.20 -0.17 6.85
CA GLY A 329 -36.15 -0.76 6.00
C GLY A 329 -34.74 -0.39 6.48
N GLU A 330 -34.51 0.89 6.80
CA GLU A 330 -33.23 1.37 7.36
C GLU A 330 -32.96 0.77 8.73
N HIS A 331 -33.98 0.64 9.59
CA HIS A 331 -33.86 -0.01 10.89
C HIS A 331 -33.36 -1.46 10.77
N LYS A 332 -34.01 -2.27 9.91
CA LYS A 332 -33.58 -3.64 9.64
C LYS A 332 -32.17 -3.70 9.03
N TYR A 333 -31.84 -2.72 8.18
CA TYR A 333 -30.50 -2.65 7.58
C TYR A 333 -29.44 -2.31 8.62
N LEU A 334 -29.75 -1.41 9.55
CA LEU A 334 -28.88 -1.04 10.66
C LEU A 334 -28.56 -2.23 11.55
N GLU A 335 -29.57 -3.02 11.94
CA GLU A 335 -29.36 -4.27 12.71
C GLU A 335 -28.40 -5.23 11.98
N LYS A 336 -28.57 -5.37 10.66
CA LYS A 336 -27.69 -6.21 9.82
C LYS A 336 -26.25 -5.67 9.80
N ILE A 337 -26.07 -4.37 9.67
CA ILE A 337 -24.74 -3.72 9.67
C ILE A 337 -24.05 -3.95 11.01
N GLN A 338 -24.75 -3.67 12.12
CA GLN A 338 -24.25 -3.89 13.46
C GLN A 338 -23.84 -5.35 13.68
N GLY A 339 -24.66 -6.32 13.23
CA GLY A 339 -24.29 -7.73 13.29
C GLY A 339 -23.06 -8.09 12.44
N THR A 340 -22.86 -7.41 11.30
CA THR A 340 -21.72 -7.64 10.41
C THR A 340 -20.41 -7.08 10.99
N LEU A 341 -20.46 -6.00 11.77
CA LEU A 341 -19.27 -5.38 12.37
C LEU A 341 -18.76 -6.11 13.63
N LYS A 342 -19.55 -7.01 14.22
CA LYS A 342 -19.21 -7.77 15.44
C LYS A 342 -18.23 -8.93 15.25
N ILE A 343 -17.45 -8.95 14.18
CA ILE A 343 -16.53 -10.06 13.83
C ILE A 343 -15.39 -10.34 14.82
N ASN A 344 -15.23 -9.51 15.85
CA ASN A 344 -14.23 -9.71 16.92
C ASN A 344 -14.87 -10.14 18.25
N GLU A 345 -16.19 -10.34 18.29
CA GLU A 345 -16.91 -10.82 19.48
C GLU A 345 -16.95 -12.36 19.54
N SER A 346 -16.98 -12.93 20.74
CA SER A 346 -17.01 -14.39 20.94
C SER A 346 -18.19 -15.03 20.20
N GLY A 347 -17.91 -15.94 19.28
CA GLY A 347 -18.92 -16.63 18.46
C GLY A 347 -19.17 -16.03 17.08
N HIS A 348 -18.60 -14.85 16.78
CA HIS A 348 -18.71 -14.20 15.49
C HIS A 348 -17.34 -14.20 14.80
N TYR A 349 -17.11 -15.12 13.87
CA TYR A 349 -15.85 -15.21 13.13
C TYR A 349 -16.04 -14.94 11.63
N LEU A 350 -15.00 -14.37 11.01
CA LEU A 350 -14.92 -14.19 9.57
C LEU A 350 -14.95 -15.56 8.88
N ASN A 351 -15.86 -15.72 7.94
CA ASN A 351 -16.05 -16.92 7.14
C ASN A 351 -16.41 -16.53 5.70
N ARG A 352 -16.43 -17.51 4.80
CA ARG A 352 -16.67 -17.26 3.37
C ARG A 352 -18.00 -16.53 3.09
N ASN A 353 -19.02 -16.73 3.92
CA ASN A 353 -20.35 -16.18 3.71
C ASN A 353 -20.47 -14.73 4.21
N ASN A 354 -19.75 -14.33 5.26
CA ASN A 354 -19.79 -12.95 5.77
C ASN A 354 -18.64 -12.07 5.25
N TYR A 355 -17.57 -12.65 4.73
CA TYR A 355 -16.40 -11.92 4.21
C TYR A 355 -16.76 -10.90 3.15
N PHE A 356 -17.53 -11.31 2.14
CA PHE A 356 -17.92 -10.43 1.04
C PHE A 356 -18.79 -9.28 1.53
N HIS A 357 -19.78 -9.56 2.39
CA HIS A 357 -20.67 -8.55 2.94
C HIS A 357 -19.95 -7.53 3.82
N LEU A 358 -18.95 -7.98 4.59
CA LEU A 358 -18.13 -7.08 5.40
C LEU A 358 -17.30 -6.16 4.50
N LEU A 359 -16.59 -6.72 3.50
CA LEU A 359 -15.79 -5.90 2.59
C LEU A 359 -16.63 -4.90 1.80
N ASP A 360 -17.78 -5.34 1.30
CA ASP A 360 -18.72 -4.48 0.58
C ASP A 360 -19.21 -3.30 1.45
N LEU A 361 -19.55 -3.59 2.72
CA LEU A 361 -19.89 -2.55 3.69
C LEU A 361 -18.72 -1.59 3.93
N LEU A 362 -17.51 -2.11 4.16
CA LEU A 362 -16.32 -1.30 4.43
C LEU A 362 -15.95 -0.40 3.24
N ILE A 363 -16.09 -0.90 2.01
CA ILE A 363 -15.87 -0.10 0.80
C ILE A 363 -16.86 1.06 0.71
N HIS A 364 -18.15 0.82 0.99
CA HIS A 364 -19.14 1.89 1.03
C HIS A 364 -18.87 2.91 2.14
N MET A 365 -18.42 2.47 3.31
CA MET A 365 -18.04 3.35 4.41
C MET A 365 -16.84 4.22 4.04
N GLU A 366 -15.84 3.64 3.37
CA GLU A 366 -14.67 4.37 2.87
C GLU A 366 -15.09 5.39 1.80
N GLU A 367 -15.90 5.00 0.80
CA GLU A 367 -16.38 5.92 -0.23
C GLU A 367 -17.19 7.08 0.38
N TYR A 368 -18.04 6.80 1.36
CA TYR A 368 -18.77 7.83 2.11
C TYR A 368 -17.80 8.77 2.84
N GLN A 369 -16.79 8.22 3.52
CA GLN A 369 -15.81 9.00 4.27
C GLN A 369 -14.95 9.86 3.34
N LEU A 370 -14.49 9.32 2.21
CA LEU A 370 -13.76 10.03 1.18
C LEU A 370 -14.59 11.19 0.60
N SER A 371 -15.90 10.99 0.39
CA SER A 371 -16.80 12.04 -0.10
C SER A 371 -16.93 13.23 0.86
N ILE A 372 -16.68 13.01 2.16
CA ILE A 372 -16.65 14.06 3.18
C ILE A 372 -15.25 14.65 3.28
N ASP A 373 -14.22 13.81 3.35
CA ASP A 373 -12.85 14.25 3.59
C ASP A 373 -12.32 15.10 2.42
N ILE A 374 -12.74 14.81 1.18
CA ILE A 374 -12.37 15.64 0.02
C ILE A 374 -12.90 17.07 0.11
N ARG A 375 -14.00 17.29 0.87
CA ARG A 375 -14.57 18.63 1.09
C ARG A 375 -13.76 19.50 2.05
N ASN A 376 -12.81 18.91 2.78
CA ASN A 376 -11.87 19.69 3.59
C ASN A 376 -10.93 20.54 2.73
N TYR A 377 -10.86 20.28 1.43
CA TYR A 377 -10.11 21.08 0.46
C TYR A 377 -10.97 22.07 -0.31
N ASP A 378 -12.27 22.17 0.01
CA ASP A 378 -13.12 23.23 -0.50
C ASP A 378 -12.55 24.58 0.00
N THR A 379 -12.23 25.48 -0.92
CA THR A 379 -11.59 26.77 -0.59
C THR A 379 -12.27 27.92 -1.31
N GLU A 380 -12.44 29.05 -0.62
CA GLU A 380 -12.77 30.33 -1.24
C GLU A 380 -11.47 31.03 -1.64
N THR A 381 -11.30 31.36 -2.92
CA THR A 381 -10.09 32.03 -3.40
C THR A 381 -10.39 33.14 -4.39
N LYS A 382 -9.58 34.19 -4.35
CA LYS A 382 -9.49 35.24 -5.39
C LYS A 382 -8.33 34.98 -6.36
N ASP A 383 -7.44 34.04 -6.04
CA ASP A 383 -6.09 33.96 -6.60
C ASP A 383 -5.97 32.86 -7.66
N LEU A 384 -6.91 32.84 -8.61
CA LEU A 384 -6.80 32.03 -9.83
C LEU A 384 -6.01 32.82 -10.88
N ILE A 385 -4.70 32.60 -10.98
CA ILE A 385 -3.82 33.43 -11.82
C ILE A 385 -3.79 32.88 -13.25
N LYS A 386 -4.13 33.70 -14.25
CA LYS A 386 -4.04 33.28 -15.66
C LYS A 386 -2.59 33.03 -16.08
N VAL A 387 -2.32 31.86 -16.67
CA VAL A 387 -0.97 31.50 -17.14
C VAL A 387 -0.65 32.27 -18.42
N LYS A 388 0.50 32.97 -18.44
CA LYS A 388 0.96 33.73 -19.62
C LYS A 388 1.11 32.80 -20.83
N GLY A 389 0.61 33.25 -21.98
CA GLY A 389 0.69 32.51 -23.25
C GLY A 389 -0.43 31.49 -23.49
N TYR A 390 -1.32 31.25 -22.52
CA TYR A 390 -2.48 30.36 -22.66
C TYR A 390 -3.78 31.13 -22.38
N ASN A 391 -4.83 30.82 -23.14
CA ASN A 391 -6.11 31.56 -23.05
C ASN A 391 -7.09 30.96 -22.03
N ASP A 392 -6.88 29.71 -21.67
CA ASP A 392 -7.78 28.81 -20.95
C ASP A 392 -7.12 28.15 -19.75
N ARG A 393 -5.86 28.49 -19.42
CA ARG A 393 -5.12 27.90 -18.31
C ARG A 393 -4.91 28.88 -17.16
N PHE A 394 -5.14 28.37 -15.95
CA PHE A 394 -5.09 29.13 -14.71
C PHE A 394 -4.33 28.34 -13.65
N GLN A 395 -3.55 29.04 -12.85
CA GLN A 395 -2.84 28.50 -11.71
C GLN A 395 -3.68 28.73 -10.46
N LEU A 396 -3.89 27.67 -9.69
CA LEU A 396 -4.55 27.68 -8.40
C LEU A 396 -3.53 27.26 -7.34
N ALA A 397 -3.41 28.04 -6.27
CA ALA A 397 -2.64 27.65 -5.10
C ALA A 397 -3.45 26.67 -4.25
N VAL A 398 -2.83 25.54 -3.91
CA VAL A 398 -3.39 24.51 -3.04
C VAL A 398 -2.33 24.25 -1.96
N PRO A 399 -2.46 24.88 -0.79
CA PRO A 399 -1.56 24.63 0.34
C PRO A 399 -1.49 23.13 0.64
N GLU A 400 -0.34 22.66 1.14
CA GLU A 400 -0.14 21.27 1.60
C GLU A 400 -0.17 20.20 0.49
N LEU A 401 -0.31 20.59 -0.79
CA LEU A 401 -0.25 19.65 -1.92
C LEU A 401 1.06 18.84 -1.97
N ALA A 402 2.17 19.42 -1.47
CA ALA A 402 3.47 18.77 -1.35
C ALA A 402 3.45 17.49 -0.49
N GLU A 403 2.53 17.42 0.48
CA GLU A 403 2.31 16.25 1.33
C GLU A 403 1.48 15.16 0.62
N ARG A 404 1.13 15.40 -0.66
CA ARG A 404 0.24 14.58 -1.49
C ARG A 404 -1.21 14.58 -1.00
N ARG A 405 -1.65 15.67 -0.38
CA ARG A 405 -3.01 15.83 0.13
C ARG A 405 -3.55 17.22 -0.25
N PRO A 406 -4.58 17.32 -1.11
CA PRO A 406 -5.31 16.22 -1.75
C PRO A 406 -4.46 15.50 -2.81
N SER A 407 -4.69 14.19 -3.00
CA SER A 407 -4.04 13.38 -4.04
C SER A 407 -4.57 13.75 -5.43
N LEU A 408 -4.07 14.82 -6.03
CA LEU A 408 -4.44 15.23 -7.37
C LEU A 408 -3.57 14.55 -8.44
N LEU A 409 -4.15 14.26 -9.59
CA LEU A 409 -3.50 13.77 -10.80
C LEU A 409 -3.89 14.61 -12.02
N PRO A 410 -3.01 14.70 -13.05
CA PRO A 410 -3.40 15.26 -14.34
C PRO A 410 -4.60 14.51 -14.92
N GLY A 411 -5.66 15.25 -15.24
CA GLY A 411 -6.95 14.72 -15.68
C GLY A 411 -8.06 14.87 -14.65
N ASP A 412 -7.73 15.08 -13.37
CA ASP A 412 -8.73 15.30 -12.33
C ASP A 412 -9.54 16.57 -12.57
N SER A 413 -10.76 16.58 -12.03
CA SER A 413 -11.68 17.69 -12.17
C SER A 413 -11.76 18.49 -10.89
N VAL A 414 -11.56 19.80 -11.02
CA VAL A 414 -11.78 20.80 -9.98
C VAL A 414 -12.95 21.67 -10.41
N PHE A 415 -13.91 21.92 -9.54
CA PHE A 415 -15.08 22.71 -9.83
C PHE A 415 -14.93 24.10 -9.23
N VAL A 416 -15.18 25.12 -10.05
CA VAL A 416 -15.10 26.52 -9.64
C VAL A 416 -16.45 27.18 -9.84
N LYS A 417 -16.98 27.80 -8.79
CA LYS A 417 -18.26 28.49 -8.83
C LYS A 417 -18.05 30.00 -8.72
N GLY A 418 -18.60 30.73 -9.68
CA GLY A 418 -18.70 32.20 -9.60
C GLY A 418 -20.00 32.65 -8.92
N ALA A 419 -20.09 33.95 -8.59
CA ALA A 419 -21.25 34.55 -7.91
C ALA A 419 -22.60 34.28 -8.62
N ASP A 420 -22.61 34.21 -9.96
CA ASP A 420 -23.82 34.06 -10.78
C ASP A 420 -24.32 32.60 -10.94
N THR A 421 -24.10 31.74 -9.93
CA THR A 421 -24.59 30.34 -9.83
C THR A 421 -24.01 29.33 -10.83
N ASN A 422 -23.33 29.75 -11.89
CA ASN A 422 -22.70 28.83 -12.84
C ASN A 422 -21.44 28.19 -12.24
N THR A 423 -21.38 26.86 -12.30
CA THR A 423 -20.19 26.08 -11.95
C THR A 423 -19.39 25.81 -13.22
N PHE A 424 -18.07 25.91 -13.16
CA PHE A 424 -17.15 25.64 -14.25
C PHE A 424 -16.24 24.49 -13.86
N GLN A 425 -16.11 23.51 -14.74
CA GLN A 425 -15.14 22.43 -14.55
C GLN A 425 -13.78 22.90 -15.04
N GLY A 426 -12.77 22.83 -14.19
CA GLY A 426 -11.36 22.94 -14.53
C GLY A 426 -10.74 21.55 -14.53
N VAL A 427 -9.95 21.22 -15.56
CA VAL A 427 -9.23 19.94 -15.63
C VAL A 427 -7.78 20.17 -15.25
N VAL A 428 -7.26 19.39 -14.29
CA VAL A 428 -5.85 19.45 -13.88
C VAL A 428 -4.97 19.03 -15.05
N ARG A 429 -4.05 19.92 -15.46
CA ARG A 429 -3.08 19.67 -16.53
C ARG A 429 -1.68 19.39 -16.00
N MET A 430 -1.28 20.14 -14.98
CA MET A 430 0.03 20.02 -14.35
C MET A 430 -0.10 20.27 -12.86
N ILE A 431 0.75 19.60 -12.10
CA ILE A 431 0.82 19.67 -10.65
C ILE A 431 2.25 20.06 -10.30
N SER A 432 2.39 21.08 -9.46
CA SER A 432 3.66 21.52 -8.87
C SER A 432 3.64 21.27 -7.36
N GLN A 433 4.59 21.83 -6.62
CA GLN A 433 4.75 21.57 -5.19
C GLN A 433 3.54 22.06 -4.35
N ASP A 434 3.01 23.22 -4.67
CA ASP A 434 1.95 23.92 -3.91
C ASP A 434 0.87 24.53 -4.83
N THR A 435 0.97 24.27 -6.15
CA THR A 435 0.07 24.85 -7.14
C THR A 435 -0.33 23.84 -8.21
N VAL A 436 -1.53 24.01 -8.74
CA VAL A 436 -2.05 23.22 -9.86
C VAL A 436 -2.39 24.13 -11.04
N ILE A 437 -2.12 23.66 -12.25
CA ILE A 437 -2.55 24.32 -13.48
C ILE A 437 -3.83 23.65 -13.97
N LEU A 438 -4.92 24.42 -13.96
CA LEU A 438 -6.25 24.03 -14.40
C LEU A 438 -6.52 24.58 -15.79
N GLU A 439 -7.15 23.77 -16.63
CA GLU A 439 -7.69 24.20 -17.93
C GLU A 439 -9.21 24.28 -17.86
N PHE A 440 -9.77 25.43 -18.24
CA PHE A 440 -11.21 25.70 -18.21
C PHE A 440 -11.79 25.85 -19.61
N ASN A 441 -13.12 25.78 -19.72
CA ASN A 441 -13.81 26.17 -20.94
C ASN A 441 -13.55 27.66 -21.26
N LYS A 442 -13.44 28.02 -22.55
CA LYS A 442 -13.26 29.41 -23.01
C LYS A 442 -14.29 30.40 -22.45
N GLN A 443 -15.48 29.93 -22.07
CA GLN A 443 -16.50 30.75 -21.42
C GLN A 443 -16.06 31.26 -20.05
N PHE A 444 -15.29 30.48 -19.28
CA PHE A 444 -14.81 30.85 -17.94
C PHE A 444 -14.00 32.15 -17.96
N SER A 445 -13.01 32.25 -18.86
CA SER A 445 -12.18 33.44 -19.01
C SER A 445 -12.98 34.70 -19.36
N ARG A 446 -14.11 34.55 -20.07
CA ARG A 446 -14.95 35.66 -20.53
C ARG A 446 -15.95 36.13 -19.48
N SER A 447 -16.47 35.22 -18.66
CA SER A 447 -17.56 35.52 -17.73
C SER A 447 -17.15 35.66 -16.27
N VAL A 448 -16.05 35.02 -15.84
CA VAL A 448 -15.72 34.90 -14.41
C VAL A 448 -14.36 35.49 -14.04
N TYR A 449 -13.32 35.23 -14.83
CA TYR A 449 -11.98 35.71 -14.48
C TYR A 449 -11.83 37.24 -14.59
N MET A 450 -12.43 37.87 -15.61
CA MET A 450 -12.29 39.32 -15.83
C MET A 450 -13.10 40.18 -14.84
N SER A 451 -13.96 39.58 -14.02
CA SER A 451 -14.85 40.31 -13.10
C SER A 451 -14.32 40.42 -11.67
N GLY A 452 -13.17 39.81 -11.34
CA GLY A 452 -12.51 39.97 -10.03
C GLY A 452 -13.30 39.42 -8.84
N ILE A 453 -14.15 38.42 -9.08
CA ILE A 453 -15.10 37.86 -8.10
C ILE A 453 -14.42 36.79 -7.23
N ASN A 454 -14.85 36.64 -5.98
CA ASN A 454 -14.55 35.47 -5.14
C ASN A 454 -15.03 34.18 -5.80
N LEU A 455 -14.21 33.14 -5.75
CA LEU A 455 -14.52 31.85 -6.34
C LEU A 455 -14.54 30.76 -5.28
N ASP A 456 -15.63 29.99 -5.24
CA ASP A 456 -15.67 28.76 -4.45
C ASP A 456 -15.05 27.65 -5.30
N VAL A 457 -14.00 27.02 -4.79
CA VAL A 457 -13.27 25.94 -5.45
C VAL A 457 -13.49 24.65 -4.68
N THR A 458 -13.94 23.60 -5.36
CA THR A 458 -14.32 22.31 -4.77
C THR A 458 -13.99 21.10 -5.64
#